data_AF-A0A5K1E0N8-F1
#
_entry.id   AF-A0A5K1E0N8-F1
#
_cell.length_a   1.000
_cell.length_b   1.000
_cell.length_c   1.000
_cell.angle_alpha   90.00
_cell.angle_beta   90.00
_cell.angle_gamma   90.00
#
_symmetry.space_group_name_H-M   'P 1'
#
loop_
_entity.id
_entity.type
_entity.pdbx_description
1 polymer ?
#
loop_
_entity_poly.entity_id
_entity_poly.type
_entity_poly.pdbx_seq_one_letter_code
_entity_poly.pdbx_strand_id
1 'polypeptide(L)'
;ILLVLLVLNHGVNGSEGRAESGHSDLAQKSDGFQCEDNRVLRPRPHSVSISDFGAVGDGVTLNTLAFQNAIFYLKSFADKGGAQLYVPAGKWLTGSFNLTSHLTLFLNKNAIILGSE
;
A
#
# COMPACT_ATOMS: atom_id res chain seq x y z
N ILE A 1 -7.42 -17.97 5.96
CA ILE A 1 -6.41 -18.27 4.93
C ILE A 1 -6.21 -16.98 4.14
N LEU A 2 -5.26 -16.16 4.57
CA LEU A 2 -5.09 -14.78 4.09
C LEU A 2 -4.10 -14.77 2.92
N LEU A 3 -4.54 -14.33 1.75
CA LEU A 3 -3.72 -14.17 0.55
C LEU A 3 -2.86 -12.91 0.71
N VAL A 4 -1.62 -13.06 1.18
CA VAL A 4 -0.63 -11.97 1.18
C VAL A 4 0.00 -11.93 -0.22
N LEU A 5 -0.50 -11.05 -1.08
CA LEU A 5 0.17 -10.70 -2.34
C LEU A 5 1.36 -9.79 -2.03
N LEU A 6 2.53 -10.39 -1.83
CA LEU A 6 3.83 -9.71 -1.85
C LEU A 6 4.13 -9.32 -3.30
N VAL A 7 3.82 -8.08 -3.68
CA VAL A 7 4.31 -7.53 -4.95
C VAL A 7 5.76 -7.10 -4.76
N LEU A 8 6.70 -7.98 -5.13
CA LEU A 8 8.11 -7.62 -5.28
C LEU A 8 8.27 -6.80 -6.57
N ASN A 9 8.14 -5.47 -6.48
CA ASN A 9 8.43 -4.60 -7.61
C ASN A 9 9.95 -4.46 -7.79
N HIS A 10 10.45 -4.92 -8.94
CA HIS A 10 11.78 -4.54 -9.41
C HIS A 10 11.80 -3.03 -9.71
N GLY A 11 12.75 -2.34 -9.08
CA GLY A 11 12.82 -0.89 -9.08
C GLY A 11 12.99 -0.28 -10.46
N VAL A 12 12.25 0.79 -10.70
CA VAL A 12 12.49 1.73 -11.80
C VAL A 12 12.75 3.09 -11.16
N ASN A 13 13.94 3.63 -11.45
CA ASN A 13 14.44 4.90 -10.93
C ASN A 13 13.55 6.08 -11.35
N GLY A 14 13.49 7.07 -10.47
CA GLY A 14 12.53 8.17 -10.52
C GLY A 14 12.70 9.18 -11.65
N SER A 15 11.67 10.02 -11.74
CA SER A 15 11.76 11.39 -12.21
C SER A 15 10.58 12.17 -11.64
N GLU A 16 10.93 13.20 -10.90
CA GLU A 16 10.08 14.27 -10.36
C GLU A 16 9.26 14.94 -11.48
N GLY A 17 8.01 15.30 -11.19
CA GLY A 17 7.37 16.41 -11.90
C GLY A 17 5.92 16.24 -12.33
N ARG A 18 5.15 17.24 -11.90
CA ARG A 18 4.03 17.89 -12.61
C ARG A 18 2.61 17.44 -12.25
N ALA A 19 1.93 18.35 -11.55
CA ALA A 19 0.49 18.42 -11.35
C ALA A 19 -0.21 18.94 -12.61
N GLU A 20 -1.28 18.27 -13.07
CA GLU A 20 -2.34 18.82 -13.95
C GLU A 20 -3.64 18.03 -13.64
N SER A 21 -4.61 18.63 -12.94
CA SER A 21 -5.90 19.18 -13.43
C SER A 21 -6.82 18.19 -14.15
N GLY A 22 -8.09 18.16 -13.73
CA GLY A 22 -9.05 17.11 -14.05
C GLY A 22 -9.57 17.05 -15.50
N HIS A 23 -10.17 15.91 -15.81
CA HIS A 23 -11.22 15.79 -16.82
C HIS A 23 -12.13 14.61 -16.50
N SER A 24 -13.44 14.86 -16.57
CA SER A 24 -14.52 13.87 -16.58
C SER A 24 -14.61 13.17 -17.94
N ASP A 25 -15.45 12.14 -17.98
CA ASP A 25 -16.14 11.57 -19.16
C ASP A 25 -15.60 10.26 -19.81
N LEU A 26 -16.26 9.17 -19.38
CA LEU A 26 -17.07 8.18 -20.12
C LEU A 26 -16.50 7.37 -21.33
N ALA A 27 -16.86 6.08 -21.23
CA ALA A 27 -17.06 5.07 -22.27
C ALA A 27 -15.83 4.39 -22.91
N GLN A 28 -15.65 3.10 -22.58
CA GLN A 28 -15.15 2.13 -23.55
C GLN A 28 -15.97 0.83 -23.48
N LYS A 29 -16.76 0.63 -24.53
CA LYS A 29 -17.24 -0.66 -25.01
C LYS A 29 -16.13 -1.25 -25.89
N SER A 30 -15.77 -2.52 -25.69
CA SER A 30 -15.01 -3.29 -26.68
C SER A 30 -15.34 -4.77 -26.52
N ASP A 31 -16.00 -5.31 -27.56
CA ASP A 31 -16.17 -6.74 -27.81
C ASP A 31 -14.83 -7.34 -28.23
N GLY A 32 -14.38 -8.42 -27.58
CA GLY A 32 -13.18 -9.17 -27.97
C GLY A 32 -12.50 -9.88 -26.80
N PHE A 33 -12.54 -11.22 -26.80
CA PHE A 33 -11.79 -12.06 -25.86
C PHE A 33 -10.31 -12.05 -26.26
N GLN A 34 -9.45 -11.47 -25.42
CA GLN A 34 -8.01 -11.70 -25.45
C GLN A 34 -7.46 -11.60 -24.03
N CYS A 35 -6.84 -12.69 -23.56
CA CYS A 35 -6.19 -12.75 -22.26
C CYS A 35 -4.81 -12.07 -22.32
N GLU A 36 -4.74 -10.81 -22.74
CA GLU A 36 -3.58 -9.98 -22.47
C GLU A 36 -3.72 -9.49 -21.02
N ASP A 37 -2.91 -10.03 -20.11
CA ASP A 37 -2.77 -9.53 -18.74
C ASP A 37 -2.05 -8.16 -18.75
N ASN A 38 -2.68 -7.18 -19.38
CA ASN A 38 -2.40 -5.76 -19.20
C ASN A 38 -3.27 -5.24 -18.06
N ARG A 39 -3.20 -5.91 -16.89
CA ARG A 39 -3.71 -5.33 -15.66
C ARG A 39 -2.79 -4.18 -15.31
N VAL A 40 -3.11 -3.00 -15.84
CA VAL A 40 -2.63 -1.74 -15.26
C VAL A 40 -3.01 -1.82 -13.78
N LEU A 41 -2.03 -2.07 -12.92
CA LEU A 41 -2.21 -2.08 -11.48
C LEU A 41 -2.60 -0.65 -11.09
N ARG A 42 -3.90 -0.36 -11.10
CA ARG A 42 -4.40 0.96 -10.71
C ARG A 42 -4.05 1.13 -9.23
N PRO A 43 -3.22 2.14 -8.87
CA PRO A 43 -2.91 2.40 -7.49
C PRO A 43 -4.20 2.63 -6.69
N ARG A 44 -4.19 2.26 -5.40
CA ARG A 44 -5.33 2.56 -4.53
C ARG A 44 -5.51 4.08 -4.48
N PRO A 45 -6.75 4.60 -4.51
CA PRO A 45 -7.00 6.04 -4.50
C PRO A 45 -6.53 6.72 -3.21
N HIS A 46 -6.36 5.93 -2.13
CA HIS A 46 -5.90 6.40 -0.84
C HIS A 46 -4.64 5.66 -0.42
N SER A 47 -3.56 6.39 -0.19
CA SER A 47 -2.32 5.83 0.35
C SER A 47 -1.71 6.75 1.40
N VAL A 48 -1.16 6.15 2.46
CA VAL A 48 -0.47 6.84 3.57
C VAL A 48 0.80 6.06 3.94
N SER A 49 1.81 6.75 4.47
CA SER A 49 3.02 6.09 4.96
C SER A 49 2.87 5.68 6.43
N ILE A 50 3.46 4.55 6.82
CA ILE A 50 3.53 4.14 8.21
C ILE A 50 4.29 5.15 9.10
N SER A 51 5.22 5.91 8.51
CA SER A 51 5.96 6.98 9.20
C SER A 51 5.06 8.15 9.61
N ASP A 52 3.97 8.39 8.89
CA ASP A 52 2.99 9.45 9.21
C ASP A 52 2.24 9.14 10.53
N PHE A 53 2.29 7.89 10.99
CA PHE A 53 1.67 7.42 12.24
C PHE A 53 2.70 7.23 13.36
N GLY A 54 3.90 7.79 13.21
CA GLY A 54 4.94 7.79 14.24
C GLY A 54 5.81 6.53 14.26
N ALA A 55 5.78 5.70 13.21
CA ALA A 55 6.66 4.56 13.12
C ALA A 55 8.11 4.95 12.78
N VAL A 56 9.06 4.23 13.38
CA VAL A 56 10.50 4.40 13.17
C VAL A 56 11.09 3.11 12.59
N GLY A 57 11.80 3.27 11.47
CA GLY A 57 12.39 2.17 10.68
C GLY A 57 13.78 1.71 11.16
N ASP A 58 14.05 1.77 12.46
CA ASP A 58 15.37 1.47 13.08
C ASP A 58 15.57 -0.03 13.42
N GLY A 59 14.51 -0.83 13.37
CA GLY A 59 14.51 -2.25 13.74
C GLY A 59 14.49 -2.53 15.24
N VAL A 60 14.35 -1.49 16.08
CA VAL A 60 14.38 -1.57 17.54
C VAL A 60 13.09 -1.00 18.14
N THR A 61 12.57 0.08 17.57
CA THR A 61 11.32 0.71 18.01
C THR A 61 10.13 -0.20 17.72
N LEU A 62 9.30 -0.45 18.74
CA LEU A 62 8.08 -1.24 18.59
C LEU A 62 6.97 -0.41 17.92
N ASN A 63 6.69 -0.71 16.66
CA ASN A 63 5.78 0.05 15.79
C ASN A 63 4.33 -0.46 15.80
N THR A 64 3.97 -1.39 16.70
CA THR A 64 2.64 -2.04 16.73
C THR A 64 1.50 -1.01 16.77
N LEU A 65 1.64 0.03 17.59
CA LEU A 65 0.63 1.08 17.72
C LEU A 65 0.51 1.93 16.44
N ALA A 66 1.63 2.23 15.78
CA ALA A 66 1.63 2.95 14.51
C ALA A 66 0.91 2.14 13.42
N PHE A 67 1.15 0.82 13.34
CA PHE A 67 0.43 -0.06 12.42
C PHE A 67 -1.07 -0.11 12.70
N GLN A 68 -1.46 -0.24 13.97
CA GLN A 68 -2.87 -0.25 14.36
C GLN A 68 -3.57 1.08 14.02
N ASN A 69 -2.94 2.21 14.31
CA ASN A 69 -3.47 3.53 14.00
C ASN A 69 -3.60 3.76 12.49
N ALA A 70 -2.59 3.36 11.72
CA ALA A 70 -2.62 3.48 10.27
C ALA A 70 -3.74 2.62 9.65
N ILE A 71 -3.88 1.37 10.10
CA ILE A 71 -4.94 0.46 9.63
C ILE A 71 -6.33 1.00 10.03
N PHE A 72 -6.47 1.51 11.25
CA PHE A 72 -7.71 2.12 11.71
C PHE A 72 -8.12 3.32 10.85
N TYR A 73 -7.19 4.22 10.56
CA TYR A 73 -7.40 5.35 9.66
C TYR A 73 -7.79 4.89 8.24
N LEU A 74 -7.07 3.91 7.71
CA LEU A 74 -7.29 3.42 6.34
C LEU A 74 -8.59 2.64 6.17
N LYS A 75 -9.13 2.06 7.25
CA LYS A 75 -10.41 1.34 7.23
C LYS A 75 -11.56 2.21 6.70
N SER A 76 -11.55 3.51 6.94
CA SER A 76 -12.58 4.45 6.45
C SER A 76 -12.63 4.60 4.92
N PHE A 77 -11.68 4.03 4.19
CA PHE A 77 -11.61 4.06 2.73
C PHE A 77 -11.94 2.71 2.07
N ALA A 78 -12.32 1.68 2.86
CA ALA A 78 -12.64 0.35 2.34
C ALA A 78 -13.71 0.40 1.23
N ASP A 79 -14.78 1.17 1.44
CA ASP A 79 -15.90 1.30 0.50
C ASP A 79 -15.62 2.29 -0.66
N LYS A 80 -14.45 2.94 -0.66
CA LYS A 80 -14.05 3.95 -1.66
C LYS A 80 -13.02 3.44 -2.66
N GLY A 81 -13.00 2.13 -2.88
CA GLY A 81 -11.97 1.47 -3.71
C GLY A 81 -10.76 0.96 -2.92
N GLY A 82 -10.81 1.02 -1.59
CA GLY A 82 -9.77 0.53 -0.70
C GLY A 82 -8.63 1.51 -0.48
N ALA A 83 -7.67 1.08 0.32
CA ALA A 83 -6.56 1.91 0.76
C ALA A 83 -5.23 1.15 0.74
N GLN A 84 -4.12 1.88 0.72
CA GLN A 84 -2.77 1.34 0.73
C GLN A 84 -1.95 1.90 1.89
N LEU A 85 -1.43 1.02 2.73
CA LEU A 85 -0.43 1.35 3.74
C LEU A 85 0.96 1.17 3.13
N TYR A 86 1.71 2.26 2.99
CA TYR A 86 3.05 2.27 2.43
C TYR A 86 4.11 2.18 3.54
N VAL A 87 5.01 1.21 3.44
CA VAL A 87 6.14 1.00 4.35
C VAL A 87 7.44 1.34 3.62
N PRO A 88 8.12 2.44 3.98
CA PRO A 88 9.41 2.82 3.41
C PRO A 88 10.50 1.77 3.68
N ALA A 89 11.64 1.90 2.97
CA ALA A 89 12.83 1.13 3.26
C ALA A 89 13.26 1.32 4.72
N GLY A 90 13.64 0.24 5.40
CA GLY A 90 13.93 0.25 6.83
C GLY A 90 13.59 -1.07 7.51
N LYS A 91 13.87 -1.17 8.81
CA LYS A 91 13.52 -2.32 9.64
C LYS A 91 12.40 -1.92 10.59
N TRP A 92 11.29 -2.64 10.59
CA TRP A 92 10.08 -2.26 11.30
C TRP A 92 9.73 -3.36 12.29
N LEU A 93 10.17 -3.21 13.54
CA LEU A 93 9.79 -4.13 14.61
C LEU A 93 8.33 -3.89 14.99
N THR A 94 7.54 -4.95 15.03
CA THR A 94 6.11 -4.89 15.37
C THR A 94 5.66 -6.21 15.98
N GLY A 95 4.73 -6.12 16.93
CA GLY A 95 3.93 -7.26 17.36
C GLY A 95 2.88 -7.63 16.32
N SER A 96 2.07 -8.63 16.64
CA SER A 96 0.96 -9.06 15.78
C SER A 96 -0.06 -7.94 15.60
N PHE A 97 -0.52 -7.75 14.36
CA PHE A 97 -1.58 -6.80 14.02
C PHE A 97 -2.51 -7.39 12.97
N ASN A 98 -3.76 -6.93 12.95
CA ASN A 98 -4.78 -7.43 12.05
C ASN A 98 -4.95 -6.51 10.86
N LEU A 99 -4.82 -7.07 9.66
CA LEU A 99 -5.20 -6.37 8.42
C LEU A 99 -6.72 -6.41 8.25
N THR A 100 -7.27 -5.37 7.64
CA THR A 100 -8.68 -5.26 7.28
C THR A 100 -8.91 -5.49 5.79
N SER A 101 -10.15 -5.80 5.41
CA SER A 101 -10.53 -5.95 3.99
C SER A 101 -10.26 -4.66 3.21
N HIS A 102 -9.97 -4.80 1.91
CA HIS A 102 -9.69 -3.70 0.98
C HIS A 102 -8.45 -2.85 1.32
N LEU A 103 -7.59 -3.34 2.22
CA LEU A 103 -6.31 -2.72 2.54
C LEU A 103 -5.16 -3.45 1.83
N THR A 104 -4.26 -2.69 1.24
CA THR A 104 -3.02 -3.18 0.61
C THR A 104 -1.82 -2.74 1.45
N LEU A 105 -1.06 -3.69 1.99
CA LEU A 105 0.22 -3.39 2.64
C LEU A 105 1.32 -3.41 1.58
N PHE A 106 1.87 -2.25 1.26
CA PHE A 106 2.93 -2.10 0.26
C PHE A 106 4.28 -1.90 0.95
N LEU A 107 5.21 -2.81 0.69
CA LEU A 107 6.58 -2.75 1.21
C LEU A 107 7.50 -2.21 0.12
N ASN A 108 8.22 -1.11 0.39
CA ASN A 108 9.28 -0.66 -0.50
C ASN A 108 10.39 -1.71 -0.57
N LYS A 109 11.17 -1.69 -1.65
CA LYS A 109 12.45 -2.38 -1.75
C LYS A 109 13.28 -2.07 -0.49
N ASN A 110 13.75 -3.11 0.18
CA ASN A 110 14.50 -3.07 1.44
C ASN A 110 13.68 -2.70 2.71
N ALA A 111 12.35 -2.73 2.65
CA ALA A 111 11.54 -2.75 3.86
C ALA A 111 11.54 -4.17 4.46
N ILE A 112 11.89 -4.29 5.74
CA ILE A 112 11.92 -5.56 6.49
C ILE A 112 10.98 -5.42 7.68
N ILE A 113 9.97 -6.30 7.76
CA ILE A 113 9.10 -6.41 8.93
C ILE A 113 9.72 -7.42 9.90
N LEU A 114 9.97 -7.00 11.14
CA LEU A 114 10.47 -7.85 12.21
C LEU A 114 9.32 -8.14 13.15
N GLY A 115 9.02 -9.42 13.39
CA GLY A 115 8.06 -9.84 14.40
C GLY A 115 8.70 -9.80 15.79
N SER A 116 8.05 -9.17 16.76
CA SER A 116 8.38 -9.39 18.17
C SER A 116 7.78 -10.72 18.64
N GLU A 117 8.49 -11.43 19.52
CA GLU A 117 8.02 -12.65 20.20
C GLU A 117 6.80 -12.38 21.08
#